data_AF-A0A6L7G8B2-F1
#
_entry.id   AF-A0A6L7G8B2-F1
#
_cell.length_a   1.000
_cell.length_b   1.000
_cell.length_c   1.000
_cell.angle_alpha   90.00
_cell.angle_beta   90.00
_cell.angle_gamma   90.00
#
_symmetry.space_group_name_H-M   'P 1'
#
loop_
_entity.id
_entity.type
_entity.pdbx_description
1 polymer ?
#
loop_
_entity_poly.entity_id
_entity_poly.type
_entity_poly.pdbx_seq_one_letter_code
_entity_poly.pdbx_strand_id
1 'polypeptide(L)'
;MSATARKTAPLPDDIRAMKGQRPIVSLTAYTTPMAAMMDAYCDVVLVGDSVGMVQHGLASTLPVSMEMMVLHGQAVARGLSSAMLVIDMPFASYEESPEQAFRNAARLMAETGAAAVKLEGGVHMAATIRFLSARGIPVMAHIGLTPQAINTLGGYKVQGRGAAGEALLADAQAVAEAGAFAVVLEKVPASLADRITAEVAIPTIGIGASAGCDGQILVVDDMLGLFTAFKPKFVKRFAHLGRQAEAAIAAYAEEVRARAFPAAKHVFADTLAAKTPSDGSEKIIRTLADLRALTRGWRRAGEVIGVVPTMGALHAGHLSLVKAAKAECDRVIVTIFVNPKQFNNPEDLANYPRTELEDARKLAPLGVDAIYVPDGDQMYPEGFATSVAVTGLTDVLCGAHRPGHFDGVATVVSKLFGQTSADRAYFGRKDWQQLQVVRRMARDLDIDIEIIGCPTVREDDGLAMSSRNLLLPEAVRAAAPRLAKVMEEMAEVLRGGAAMADLLPAAEAALSEAGFTQIEYLELREASDLTLLQKAAGESRLFAAAWLGGVRLIDNRPVTG
;
A
#
# COMPACT_ATOMS: atom_id res chain seq x y z
N MET A 1 -25.40 -5.06 4.60
CA MET A 1 -24.61 -3.80 4.52
C MET A 1 -23.24 -4.19 4.00
N SER A 2 -22.97 -3.91 2.72
CA SER A 2 -21.78 -4.42 2.01
C SER A 2 -20.59 -3.47 2.19
N ALA A 3 -19.43 -4.07 2.45
CA ALA A 3 -18.12 -3.45 2.54
C ALA A 3 -17.84 -2.48 1.38
N THR A 4 -17.18 -1.37 1.71
CA THR A 4 -16.71 -0.31 0.81
C THR A 4 -15.94 -0.88 -0.39
N ALA A 5 -16.63 -1.05 -1.51
CA ALA A 5 -16.00 -1.31 -2.79
C ALA A 5 -15.08 -0.12 -3.12
N ARG A 6 -13.83 -0.39 -3.53
CA ARG A 6 -12.97 0.64 -4.15
C ARG A 6 -13.75 1.27 -5.29
N LYS A 7 -13.95 2.59 -5.25
CA LYS A 7 -14.58 3.35 -6.34
C LYS A 7 -13.64 3.28 -7.55
N THR A 8 -13.93 2.35 -8.46
CA THR A 8 -13.28 2.29 -9.77
C THR A 8 -13.63 3.54 -10.57
N ALA A 9 -12.73 3.97 -11.45
CA ALA A 9 -13.02 5.08 -12.36
C ALA A 9 -14.29 4.78 -13.17
N PRO A 10 -15.23 5.74 -13.29
CA PRO A 10 -16.45 5.53 -14.05
C PRO A 10 -16.14 5.30 -15.53
N LEU A 11 -16.91 4.42 -16.15
CA LEU A 11 -16.89 4.17 -17.59
C LEU A 11 -17.90 5.08 -18.30
N PRO A 12 -17.86 5.19 -19.65
CA PRO A 12 -18.80 6.01 -20.41
C PRO A 12 -20.28 5.78 -20.07
N ASP A 13 -20.70 4.54 -19.85
CA ASP A 13 -22.08 4.21 -19.49
C ASP A 13 -22.44 4.64 -18.06
N ASP A 14 -21.48 4.64 -17.13
CA ASP A 14 -21.69 5.17 -15.78
C ASP A 14 -21.94 6.69 -15.85
N ILE A 15 -21.17 7.41 -16.69
CA ILE A 15 -21.37 8.85 -16.91
C ILE A 15 -22.74 9.11 -17.55
N ARG A 16 -23.14 8.31 -18.55
CA ARG A 16 -24.49 8.41 -19.17
C ARG A 16 -25.60 8.25 -18.15
N ALA A 17 -25.46 7.31 -17.23
CA ALA A 17 -26.45 7.03 -16.18
C ALA A 17 -26.61 8.18 -15.17
N MET A 18 -25.68 9.15 -15.12
CA MET A 18 -25.79 10.31 -14.22
C MET A 18 -26.78 11.36 -14.72
N LYS A 19 -27.17 11.34 -16.01
CA LYS A 19 -28.13 12.28 -16.59
C LYS A 19 -29.40 12.37 -15.75
N GLY A 20 -29.76 13.58 -15.33
CA GLY A 20 -30.93 13.84 -14.47
C GLY A 20 -30.88 13.25 -13.05
N GLN A 21 -29.84 12.51 -12.67
CA GLN A 21 -29.70 11.90 -11.33
C GLN A 21 -28.84 12.77 -10.42
N ARG A 22 -27.65 13.16 -10.89
CA ARG A 22 -26.75 14.07 -10.16
C ARG A 22 -25.85 14.82 -11.14
N PRO A 23 -25.46 16.07 -10.82
CA PRO A 23 -24.53 16.81 -11.65
C PRO A 23 -23.16 16.12 -11.78
N ILE A 24 -22.63 16.04 -13.01
CA ILE A 24 -21.29 15.56 -13.33
C ILE A 24 -20.30 16.68 -13.03
N VAL A 25 -19.30 16.39 -12.18
CA VAL A 25 -18.24 17.33 -11.84
C VAL A 25 -17.01 17.07 -12.70
N SER A 26 -16.65 18.04 -13.55
CA SER A 26 -15.53 17.91 -14.47
C SER A 26 -14.54 19.08 -14.34
N LEU A 27 -13.24 18.79 -14.45
CA LEU A 27 -12.19 19.80 -14.54
C LEU A 27 -11.16 19.40 -15.59
N THR A 28 -10.49 20.40 -16.18
CA THR A 28 -9.30 20.08 -16.97
C THR A 28 -8.10 19.80 -16.08
N ALA A 29 -7.15 18.99 -16.57
CA ALA A 29 -5.85 18.81 -15.94
C ALA A 29 -4.76 18.60 -17.00
N TYR A 30 -3.53 18.95 -16.65
CA TYR A 30 -2.38 18.86 -17.58
C TYR A 30 -1.13 18.23 -16.93
N THR A 31 -1.14 18.01 -15.61
CA THR A 31 0.01 17.51 -14.85
C THR A 31 -0.40 16.50 -13.79
N THR A 32 0.52 15.62 -13.40
CA THR A 32 0.28 14.58 -12.38
C THR A 32 -0.15 15.15 -11.02
N PRO A 33 0.51 16.19 -10.46
CA PRO A 33 0.11 16.71 -9.14
C PRO A 33 -1.30 17.32 -9.15
N MET A 34 -1.67 17.99 -10.24
CA MET A 34 -3.02 18.57 -10.36
C MET A 34 -4.08 17.48 -10.46
N ALA A 35 -3.84 16.46 -11.28
CA ALA A 35 -4.74 15.31 -11.40
C ALA A 35 -4.95 14.59 -10.06
N ALA A 36 -3.88 14.36 -9.30
CA ALA A 36 -3.94 13.71 -7.99
C ALA A 36 -4.79 14.50 -6.97
N MET A 37 -4.78 15.83 -7.03
CA MET A 37 -5.63 16.66 -6.17
C MET A 37 -7.12 16.58 -6.55
N MET A 38 -7.44 16.29 -7.81
CA MET A 38 -8.81 16.25 -8.33
C MET A 38 -9.47 14.88 -8.23
N ASP A 39 -8.68 13.81 -8.20
CA ASP A 39 -9.14 12.42 -8.39
C ASP A 39 -10.30 12.00 -7.47
N ALA A 40 -10.30 12.49 -6.23
CA ALA A 40 -11.35 12.19 -5.25
C ALA A 40 -12.65 13.01 -5.45
N TYR A 41 -12.60 14.10 -6.23
CA TYR A 41 -13.66 15.11 -6.30
C TYR A 41 -14.32 15.20 -7.67
N CYS A 42 -13.61 14.84 -8.75
CA CYS A 42 -14.12 14.88 -10.11
C CYS A 42 -14.67 13.52 -10.55
N ASP A 43 -15.72 13.54 -11.36
CA ASP A 43 -16.21 12.37 -12.09
C ASP A 43 -15.44 12.18 -13.39
N VAL A 44 -15.13 13.30 -14.06
CA VAL A 44 -14.35 13.34 -15.29
C VAL A 44 -13.20 14.33 -15.15
N VAL A 45 -12.00 13.91 -15.52
CA VAL A 45 -10.85 14.79 -15.68
C VAL A 45 -10.47 14.81 -17.15
N LEU A 46 -10.41 16.01 -17.71
CA LEU A 46 -10.22 16.22 -19.14
C LEU A 46 -8.85 16.83 -19.46
N VAL A 47 -8.07 16.19 -20.32
CA VAL A 47 -6.90 16.83 -20.93
C VAL A 47 -7.39 17.56 -22.17
N GLY A 48 -7.58 18.87 -22.05
CA GLY A 48 -8.10 19.71 -23.13
C GLY A 48 -7.01 20.33 -24.00
N ASP A 49 -7.33 20.62 -25.25
CA ASP A 49 -6.44 21.36 -26.18
C ASP A 49 -6.13 22.79 -25.71
N SER A 50 -6.95 23.34 -24.81
CA SER A 50 -6.64 24.53 -24.00
C SER A 50 -5.25 24.50 -23.36
N VAL A 51 -4.63 23.33 -23.18
CA VAL A 51 -3.22 23.17 -22.78
C VAL A 51 -2.27 24.05 -23.58
N GLY A 52 -2.53 24.21 -24.88
CA GLY A 52 -1.76 25.09 -25.75
C GLY A 52 -1.73 26.52 -25.22
N MET A 53 -2.89 27.05 -24.84
CA MET A 53 -3.01 28.42 -24.36
C MET A 53 -2.57 28.56 -22.89
N VAL A 54 -2.98 27.62 -22.03
CA VAL A 54 -2.83 27.77 -20.57
C VAL A 54 -1.53 27.19 -20.02
N GLN A 55 -0.85 26.29 -20.71
CA GLN A 55 0.47 25.79 -20.27
C GLN A 55 1.59 26.23 -21.20
N HIS A 56 1.31 26.31 -22.51
CA HIS A 56 2.33 26.61 -23.53
C HIS A 56 2.30 28.05 -24.06
N GLY A 57 1.33 28.87 -23.64
CA GLY A 57 1.24 30.29 -24.05
C GLY A 57 0.94 30.49 -25.55
N LEU A 58 0.40 29.49 -26.23
CA LEU A 58 -0.03 29.59 -27.63
C LEU A 58 -1.21 30.56 -27.76
N ALA A 59 -1.32 31.21 -28.91
CA ALA A 59 -2.38 32.19 -29.18
C ALA A 59 -3.77 31.56 -29.36
N SER A 60 -3.84 30.27 -29.71
CA SER A 60 -5.06 29.50 -29.90
C SER A 60 -4.79 28.00 -29.71
N THR A 61 -5.83 27.16 -29.80
CA THR A 61 -5.72 25.70 -29.70
C THR A 61 -5.28 25.03 -31.00
N LEU A 62 -5.28 25.75 -32.13
CA LEU A 62 -4.92 25.21 -33.47
C LEU A 62 -3.53 24.58 -33.55
N PRO A 63 -2.46 25.12 -32.91
CA PRO A 63 -1.12 24.55 -33.03
C PRO A 63 -0.85 23.37 -32.08
N VAL A 64 -1.85 22.94 -31.30
CA VAL A 64 -1.69 21.81 -30.38
C VAL A 64 -1.56 20.52 -31.18
N SER A 65 -0.51 19.73 -30.90
CA SER A 65 -0.24 18.50 -31.64
C SER A 65 -0.73 17.25 -30.89
N MET A 66 -0.79 16.12 -31.60
CA MET A 66 -1.06 14.81 -31.00
C MET A 66 -0.07 14.48 -29.88
N GLU A 67 1.20 14.82 -30.07
CA GLU A 67 2.28 14.55 -29.11
C GLU A 67 2.09 15.34 -27.81
N MET A 68 1.60 16.58 -27.88
CA MET A 68 1.24 17.35 -26.69
C MET A 68 0.12 16.66 -25.92
N MET A 69 -0.93 16.21 -26.62
CA MET A 69 -2.06 15.53 -26.00
C MET A 69 -1.66 14.19 -25.37
N VAL A 70 -0.78 13.43 -26.03
CA VAL A 70 -0.22 12.18 -25.47
C VAL A 70 0.59 12.45 -24.20
N LEU A 71 1.53 13.40 -24.22
CA LEU A 71 2.41 13.65 -23.07
C LEU A 71 1.62 14.15 -21.85
N HIS A 72 0.69 15.09 -22.06
CA HIS A 72 -0.18 15.56 -20.99
C HIS A 72 -1.16 14.47 -20.53
N GLY A 73 -1.68 13.66 -21.46
CA GLY A 73 -2.49 12.47 -21.17
C GLY A 73 -1.79 11.50 -20.22
N GLN A 74 -0.56 11.11 -20.54
CA GLN A 74 0.27 10.24 -19.70
C GLN A 74 0.55 10.85 -18.32
N ALA A 75 0.80 12.17 -18.27
CA ALA A 75 1.02 12.87 -17.00
C ALA A 75 -0.22 12.84 -16.11
N VAL A 76 -1.39 13.13 -16.67
CA VAL A 76 -2.64 13.12 -15.93
C VAL A 76 -3.05 11.70 -15.52
N ALA A 77 -2.90 10.71 -16.40
CA ALA A 77 -3.21 9.31 -16.11
C ALA A 77 -2.48 8.79 -14.87
N ARG A 78 -1.20 9.17 -14.66
CA ARG A 78 -0.43 8.80 -13.46
C ARG A 78 -1.01 9.35 -12.15
N GLY A 79 -1.84 10.39 -12.21
CA GLY A 79 -2.44 11.02 -11.04
C GLY A 79 -3.88 10.58 -10.76
N LEU A 80 -4.48 9.71 -11.59
CA LEU A 80 -5.89 9.33 -11.46
C LEU A 80 -6.05 7.85 -11.09
N SER A 81 -7.06 7.57 -10.27
CA SER A 81 -7.48 6.23 -9.86
C SER A 81 -8.99 6.07 -9.76
N SER A 82 -9.73 7.17 -9.59
CA SER A 82 -11.19 7.19 -9.38
C SER A 82 -11.96 8.12 -10.32
N ALA A 83 -11.33 9.09 -10.98
CA ALA A 83 -11.96 9.90 -12.02
C ALA A 83 -11.74 9.32 -13.43
N MET A 84 -12.71 9.48 -14.33
CA MET A 84 -12.58 9.07 -15.73
C MET A 84 -11.67 10.05 -16.49
N LEU A 85 -10.62 9.54 -17.13
CA LEU A 85 -9.77 10.33 -18.02
C LEU A 85 -10.36 10.44 -19.42
N VAL A 86 -10.56 11.66 -19.89
CA VAL A 86 -10.94 12.01 -21.27
C VAL A 86 -9.88 12.91 -21.88
N ILE A 87 -9.52 12.73 -23.15
CA ILE A 87 -8.50 13.55 -23.81
C ILE A 87 -9.03 14.11 -25.13
N ASP A 88 -8.78 15.39 -25.37
CA ASP A 88 -9.10 16.04 -26.64
C ASP A 88 -8.26 15.47 -27.80
N MET A 89 -8.94 15.23 -28.91
CA MET A 89 -8.31 15.10 -30.22
C MET A 89 -8.00 16.52 -30.72
N PRO A 90 -6.73 16.84 -31.05
CA PRO A 90 -6.36 18.16 -31.52
C PRO A 90 -6.84 18.41 -32.96
N PHE A 91 -6.83 19.68 -33.37
CA PHE A 91 -7.20 20.10 -34.72
C PHE A 91 -6.45 19.31 -35.81
N ALA A 92 -7.14 19.02 -36.91
CA ALA A 92 -6.66 18.25 -38.07
C ALA A 92 -6.30 16.77 -37.80
N SER A 93 -6.65 16.24 -36.62
CA SER A 93 -6.41 14.83 -36.27
C SER A 93 -7.62 13.91 -36.49
N TYR A 94 -8.80 14.47 -36.77
CA TYR A 94 -10.04 13.69 -36.95
C TYR A 94 -10.94 14.20 -38.07
N GLU A 95 -10.63 15.35 -38.66
CA GLU A 95 -11.47 16.05 -39.63
C GLU A 95 -11.27 15.55 -41.07
N GLU A 96 -10.14 14.90 -41.37
CA GLU A 96 -9.85 14.39 -42.73
C GLU A 96 -10.78 13.23 -43.11
N SER A 97 -10.93 12.25 -42.22
CA SER A 97 -11.77 11.06 -42.44
C SER A 97 -12.05 10.29 -41.14
N PRO A 98 -13.13 9.48 -41.08
CA PRO A 98 -13.38 8.56 -39.97
C PRO A 98 -12.22 7.59 -39.68
N GLU A 99 -11.50 7.16 -40.71
CA GLU A 99 -10.34 6.26 -40.58
C GLU A 99 -9.13 6.97 -39.95
N GLN A 100 -8.89 8.24 -40.31
CA GLN A 100 -7.86 9.06 -39.67
C GLN A 100 -8.19 9.26 -38.19
N ALA A 101 -9.43 9.66 -37.89
CA ALA A 101 -9.93 9.84 -36.54
C ALA A 101 -9.74 8.57 -35.70
N PHE A 102 -10.09 7.39 -36.25
CA PHE A 102 -9.94 6.12 -35.55
C PHE A 102 -8.48 5.80 -35.21
N ARG A 103 -7.56 5.94 -36.18
CA ARG A 103 -6.13 5.68 -35.94
C ARG A 103 -5.58 6.59 -34.83
N ASN A 104 -5.91 7.87 -34.87
CA ASN A 104 -5.43 8.83 -33.89
C ASN A 104 -6.08 8.63 -32.51
N ALA A 105 -7.37 8.33 -32.44
CA ALA A 105 -8.05 8.05 -31.17
C ALA A 105 -7.56 6.77 -30.52
N ALA A 106 -7.40 5.69 -31.29
CA ALA A 106 -6.85 4.43 -30.81
C ALA A 106 -5.41 4.61 -30.29
N ARG A 107 -4.57 5.37 -31.02
CA ARG A 107 -3.22 5.73 -30.56
C ARG A 107 -3.28 6.47 -29.23
N LEU A 108 -4.10 7.52 -29.14
CA LEU A 108 -4.20 8.36 -27.95
C LEU A 108 -4.64 7.56 -26.73
N MET A 109 -5.65 6.72 -26.85
CA MET A 109 -6.12 5.85 -25.77
C MET A 109 -5.06 4.81 -25.37
N ALA A 110 -4.41 4.16 -26.34
CA ALA A 110 -3.39 3.15 -26.07
C ALA A 110 -2.16 3.72 -25.34
N GLU A 111 -1.70 4.91 -25.74
CA GLU A 111 -0.49 5.52 -25.16
C GLU A 111 -0.73 6.20 -23.81
N THR A 112 -1.98 6.52 -23.46
CA THR A 112 -2.33 7.29 -22.25
C THR A 112 -3.16 6.52 -21.24
N GLY A 113 -3.87 5.47 -21.66
CA GLY A 113 -4.86 4.78 -20.84
C GLY A 113 -6.17 5.54 -20.67
N ALA A 114 -6.44 6.58 -21.48
CA ALA A 114 -7.69 7.31 -21.43
C ALA A 114 -8.89 6.41 -21.76
N ALA A 115 -10.00 6.62 -21.06
CA ALA A 115 -11.22 5.84 -21.25
C ALA A 115 -12.04 6.31 -22.46
N ALA A 116 -11.83 7.55 -22.90
CA ALA A 116 -12.52 8.13 -24.04
C ALA A 116 -11.71 9.27 -24.67
N VAL A 117 -12.10 9.63 -25.90
CA VAL A 117 -11.62 10.84 -26.57
C VAL A 117 -12.72 11.90 -26.64
N LYS A 118 -12.33 13.18 -26.70
CA LYS A 118 -13.23 14.30 -26.98
C LYS A 118 -12.88 14.92 -28.33
N LEU A 119 -13.89 15.28 -29.11
CA LEU A 119 -13.73 15.96 -30.40
C LEU A 119 -14.88 16.94 -30.66
N GLU A 120 -14.63 17.95 -31.50
CA GLU A 120 -15.67 18.91 -31.89
C GLU A 120 -16.67 18.27 -32.83
N GLY A 121 -17.94 18.51 -32.58
CA GLY A 121 -19.05 17.75 -33.12
C GLY A 121 -20.08 18.59 -33.87
N GLY A 122 -21.26 18.01 -34.00
CA GLY A 122 -22.40 18.53 -34.76
C GLY A 122 -22.75 17.62 -35.93
N VAL A 123 -23.69 18.05 -36.75
CA VAL A 123 -24.21 17.28 -37.90
C VAL A 123 -23.05 16.83 -38.82
N HIS A 124 -22.08 17.71 -39.05
CA HIS A 124 -20.96 17.45 -39.94
C HIS A 124 -20.00 16.35 -39.44
N MET A 125 -19.93 16.09 -38.14
CA MET A 125 -19.05 15.08 -37.53
C MET A 125 -19.78 13.80 -37.12
N ALA A 126 -21.10 13.73 -37.30
CA ALA A 126 -21.92 12.60 -36.88
C ALA A 126 -21.47 11.27 -37.52
N ALA A 127 -21.02 11.28 -38.77
CA ALA A 127 -20.50 10.09 -39.44
C ALA A 127 -19.22 9.55 -38.76
N THR A 128 -18.28 10.44 -38.40
CA THR A 128 -17.05 10.09 -37.68
C THR A 128 -17.34 9.57 -36.28
N ILE A 129 -18.20 10.26 -35.51
CA ILE A 129 -18.60 9.82 -34.16
C ILE A 129 -19.23 8.43 -34.20
N ARG A 130 -20.11 8.17 -35.17
CA ARG A 130 -20.72 6.86 -35.37
C ARG A 130 -19.71 5.79 -35.71
N PHE A 131 -18.75 6.11 -36.57
CA PHE A 131 -17.68 5.20 -36.97
C PHE A 131 -16.80 4.78 -35.79
N LEU A 132 -16.42 5.75 -34.95
CA LEU A 132 -15.61 5.56 -33.73
C LEU A 132 -16.36 4.73 -32.68
N SER A 133 -17.58 5.15 -32.36
CA SER A 133 -18.41 4.53 -31.31
C SER A 133 -18.74 3.08 -31.65
N ALA A 134 -19.07 2.78 -32.92
CA ALA A 134 -19.32 1.42 -33.39
C ALA A 134 -18.08 0.49 -33.33
N ARG A 135 -16.88 1.06 -33.16
CA ARG A 135 -15.61 0.34 -33.08
C ARG A 135 -14.97 0.42 -31.69
N GLY A 136 -15.75 0.76 -30.68
CA GLY A 136 -15.33 0.73 -29.29
C GLY A 136 -14.46 1.91 -28.86
N ILE A 137 -14.45 3.02 -29.60
CA ILE A 137 -13.85 4.28 -29.17
C ILE A 137 -14.96 5.17 -28.58
N PRO A 138 -15.06 5.35 -27.26
CA PRO A 138 -16.07 6.22 -26.68
C PRO A 138 -15.76 7.68 -26.97
N VAL A 139 -16.79 8.44 -27.36
CA VAL A 139 -16.65 9.84 -27.76
C VAL A 139 -17.45 10.77 -26.85
N MET A 140 -16.78 11.76 -26.28
CA MET A 140 -17.41 12.95 -25.72
C MET A 140 -17.45 14.02 -26.82
N ALA A 141 -18.64 14.43 -27.24
CA ALA A 141 -18.77 15.46 -28.28
C ALA A 141 -18.63 16.87 -27.70
N HIS A 142 -18.36 17.85 -28.55
CA HIS A 142 -18.35 19.27 -28.19
C HIS A 142 -19.07 20.10 -29.25
N ILE A 143 -20.10 20.86 -28.85
CA ILE A 143 -20.83 21.79 -29.73
C ILE A 143 -20.94 23.17 -29.08
N GLY A 144 -21.39 24.15 -29.87
CA GLY A 144 -21.46 25.55 -29.45
C GLY A 144 -20.22 26.27 -29.95
N LEU A 145 -19.54 27.02 -29.09
CA LEU A 145 -18.26 27.59 -29.46
C LEU A 145 -17.21 26.48 -29.51
N THR A 146 -16.67 26.23 -30.70
CA THR A 146 -15.66 25.20 -30.94
C THR A 146 -14.29 25.85 -31.23
N PRO A 147 -13.33 25.84 -30.28
CA PRO A 147 -12.03 26.50 -30.42
C PRO A 147 -11.20 26.09 -31.65
N GLN A 148 -11.32 24.85 -32.13
CA GLN A 148 -10.57 24.38 -33.30
C GLN A 148 -11.19 24.90 -34.62
N ALA A 149 -12.43 25.39 -34.57
CA ALA A 149 -13.10 26.09 -35.67
C ALA A 149 -13.06 27.63 -35.56
N ILE A 150 -12.17 28.20 -34.72
CA ILE A 150 -12.18 29.64 -34.38
C ILE A 150 -12.12 30.57 -35.61
N ASN A 151 -11.39 30.16 -36.65
CA ASN A 151 -11.25 30.92 -37.90
C ASN A 151 -12.56 30.97 -38.70
N THR A 152 -13.36 29.90 -38.64
CA THR A 152 -14.65 29.81 -39.32
C THR A 152 -15.77 30.50 -38.51
N LEU A 153 -15.70 30.43 -37.18
CA LEU A 153 -16.68 31.05 -36.28
C LEU A 153 -16.48 32.56 -36.07
N GLY A 154 -15.35 33.12 -36.52
CA GLY A 154 -15.08 34.56 -36.40
C GLY A 154 -14.83 35.01 -34.95
N GLY A 155 -14.17 34.15 -34.16
CA GLY A 155 -13.74 34.43 -32.79
C GLY A 155 -14.64 33.84 -31.69
N TYR A 156 -14.35 34.23 -30.44
CA TYR A 156 -14.89 33.61 -29.21
C TYR A 156 -16.29 34.12 -28.80
N LYS A 157 -17.26 34.11 -29.72
CA LYS A 157 -18.62 34.64 -29.53
C LYS A 157 -19.60 33.58 -29.01
N VAL A 158 -20.70 34.04 -28.42
CA VAL A 158 -21.84 33.19 -27.99
C VAL A 158 -22.53 32.59 -29.22
N GLN A 159 -22.79 31.29 -29.20
CA GLN A 159 -23.42 30.56 -30.30
C GLN A 159 -24.92 30.31 -30.04
N GLY A 160 -25.71 30.04 -31.09
CA GLY A 160 -27.12 29.67 -30.94
C GLY A 160 -28.08 30.83 -30.61
N ARG A 161 -27.75 32.08 -30.97
CA ARG A 161 -28.68 33.21 -30.83
C ARG A 161 -29.69 33.26 -31.98
N GLY A 162 -30.97 33.48 -31.66
CA GLY A 162 -32.03 33.60 -32.65
C GLY A 162 -32.20 32.32 -33.47
N ALA A 163 -32.30 32.46 -34.78
CA ALA A 163 -32.50 31.32 -35.70
C ALA A 163 -31.36 30.28 -35.67
N ALA A 164 -30.15 30.67 -35.21
CA ALA A 164 -29.03 29.73 -35.08
C ALA A 164 -29.24 28.70 -33.95
N GLY A 165 -30.24 28.88 -33.08
CA GLY A 165 -30.54 27.95 -32.00
C GLY A 165 -31.01 26.58 -32.49
N GLU A 166 -31.81 26.53 -33.57
CA GLU A 166 -32.28 25.25 -34.14
C GLU A 166 -31.14 24.44 -34.76
N ALA A 167 -30.17 25.10 -35.39
CA ALA A 167 -28.98 24.43 -35.92
C ALA A 167 -28.17 23.77 -34.80
N LEU A 168 -27.99 24.46 -33.67
CA LEU A 168 -27.25 23.92 -32.53
C LEU A 168 -28.00 22.77 -31.84
N LEU A 169 -29.33 22.81 -31.80
CA LEU A 169 -30.13 21.68 -31.34
C LEU A 169 -29.98 20.47 -32.28
N ALA A 170 -30.04 20.69 -33.59
CA ALA A 170 -29.80 19.62 -34.57
C ALA A 170 -28.40 19.02 -34.43
N ASP A 171 -27.38 19.85 -34.17
CA ASP A 171 -26.03 19.39 -33.84
C ASP A 171 -26.01 18.48 -32.60
N ALA A 172 -26.72 18.87 -31.54
CA ALA A 172 -26.81 18.09 -30.30
C ALA A 172 -27.51 16.74 -30.51
N GLN A 173 -28.60 16.73 -31.27
CA GLN A 173 -29.31 15.50 -31.64
C GLN A 173 -28.43 14.59 -32.49
N ALA A 174 -27.75 15.15 -33.50
CA ALA A 174 -26.90 14.38 -34.41
C ALA A 174 -25.74 13.68 -33.69
N VAL A 175 -25.06 14.34 -32.74
CA VAL A 175 -23.97 13.71 -31.99
C VAL A 175 -24.48 12.65 -31.01
N ALA A 176 -25.65 12.86 -30.41
CA ALA A 176 -26.29 11.89 -29.54
C ALA A 176 -26.70 10.62 -30.32
N GLU A 177 -27.35 10.78 -31.47
CA GLU A 177 -27.73 9.68 -32.36
C GLU A 177 -26.53 8.97 -32.99
N ALA A 178 -25.40 9.67 -33.14
CA ALA A 178 -24.15 9.09 -33.60
C ALA A 178 -23.47 8.19 -32.55
N GLY A 179 -23.88 8.27 -31.27
CA GLY A 179 -23.36 7.40 -30.21
C GLY A 179 -22.33 8.06 -29.29
N ALA A 180 -22.20 9.39 -29.30
CA ALA A 180 -21.46 10.09 -28.25
C ALA A 180 -22.08 9.75 -26.87
N PHE A 181 -21.26 9.58 -25.83
CA PHE A 181 -21.77 9.26 -24.49
C PHE A 181 -22.10 10.51 -23.66
N ALA A 182 -21.55 11.67 -24.03
CA ALA A 182 -21.81 12.96 -23.42
C ALA A 182 -21.52 14.07 -24.44
N VAL A 183 -22.07 15.26 -24.23
CA VAL A 183 -21.81 16.43 -25.09
C VAL A 183 -21.50 17.67 -24.26
N VAL A 184 -20.38 18.32 -24.56
CA VAL A 184 -20.01 19.63 -23.99
C VAL A 184 -20.76 20.73 -24.74
N LEU A 185 -21.34 21.67 -23.99
CA LEU A 185 -21.99 22.87 -24.50
C LEU A 185 -21.18 24.11 -24.08
N GLU A 186 -20.47 24.73 -25.03
CA GLU A 186 -19.65 25.91 -24.75
C GLU A 186 -20.29 27.21 -25.25
N LYS A 187 -20.38 28.21 -24.35
CA LYS A 187 -20.92 29.56 -24.64
C LYS A 187 -22.27 29.55 -25.38
N VAL A 188 -23.24 28.85 -24.82
CA VAL A 188 -24.61 28.73 -25.33
C VAL A 188 -25.59 29.49 -24.41
N PRO A 189 -26.61 30.22 -24.93
CA PRO A 189 -27.64 30.84 -24.10
C PRO A 189 -28.31 29.82 -23.18
N ALA A 190 -28.58 30.23 -21.93
CA ALA A 190 -29.11 29.34 -20.90
C ALA A 190 -30.38 28.60 -21.33
N SER A 191 -31.37 29.32 -21.89
CA SER A 191 -32.63 28.73 -22.35
C SER A 191 -32.45 27.68 -23.45
N LEU A 192 -31.46 27.85 -24.33
CA LEU A 192 -31.15 26.88 -25.37
C LEU A 192 -30.40 25.67 -24.79
N ALA A 193 -29.46 25.89 -23.88
CA ALA A 193 -28.77 24.80 -23.19
C ALA A 193 -29.74 23.94 -22.36
N ASP A 194 -30.71 24.56 -21.67
CA ASP A 194 -31.76 23.85 -20.93
C ASP A 194 -32.64 23.01 -21.86
N ARG A 195 -33.06 23.59 -23.00
CA ARG A 195 -33.82 22.87 -24.03
C ARG A 195 -33.04 21.69 -24.60
N ILE A 196 -31.78 21.89 -25.01
CA ILE A 196 -30.92 20.82 -25.50
C ILE A 196 -30.80 19.72 -24.44
N THR A 197 -30.55 20.08 -23.18
CA THR A 197 -30.40 19.13 -22.07
C THR A 197 -31.65 18.27 -21.86
N ALA A 198 -32.83 18.87 -22.00
CA ALA A 198 -34.10 18.15 -21.89
C ALA A 198 -34.39 17.22 -23.08
N GLU A 199 -33.95 17.60 -24.29
CA GLU A 199 -34.30 16.89 -25.53
C GLU A 199 -33.32 15.75 -25.90
N VAL A 200 -32.02 15.85 -25.59
CA VAL A 200 -31.03 14.84 -25.98
C VAL A 200 -30.87 13.74 -24.92
N ALA A 201 -30.72 12.49 -25.37
CA ALA A 201 -30.67 11.31 -24.48
C ALA A 201 -29.37 11.17 -23.66
N ILE A 202 -28.34 11.96 -23.97
CA ILE A 202 -27.01 11.91 -23.34
C ILE A 202 -26.82 13.11 -22.40
N PRO A 203 -25.98 13.00 -21.36
CA PRO A 203 -25.69 14.11 -20.47
C PRO A 203 -25.04 15.29 -21.20
N THR A 204 -25.47 16.50 -20.85
CA THR A 204 -24.83 17.74 -21.30
C THR A 204 -23.88 18.27 -20.23
N ILE A 205 -22.67 18.71 -20.63
CA ILE A 205 -21.68 19.29 -19.72
C ILE A 205 -21.46 20.76 -20.13
N GLY A 206 -21.88 21.69 -19.28
CA GLY A 206 -21.81 23.12 -19.58
C GLY A 206 -20.45 23.73 -19.31
N ILE A 207 -20.03 24.66 -20.18
CA ILE A 207 -18.93 25.61 -19.93
C ILE A 207 -19.33 26.99 -20.47
N GLY A 208 -19.76 27.86 -19.55
CA GLY A 208 -20.41 29.12 -19.93
C GLY A 208 -21.76 28.92 -20.64
N ALA A 209 -22.48 27.88 -20.26
CA ALA A 209 -23.84 27.57 -20.73
C ALA A 209 -24.87 27.79 -19.59
N SER A 210 -25.67 26.76 -19.25
CA SER A 210 -26.65 26.81 -18.17
C SER A 210 -26.24 25.98 -16.97
N ALA A 211 -26.69 26.36 -15.78
CA ALA A 211 -26.68 25.50 -14.59
C ALA A 211 -27.65 24.31 -14.72
N GLY A 212 -28.59 24.36 -15.67
CA GLY A 212 -29.49 23.27 -16.00
C GLY A 212 -28.86 22.14 -16.82
N CYS A 213 -27.60 22.26 -17.26
CA CYS A 213 -26.87 21.13 -17.84
C CYS A 213 -26.64 20.01 -16.81
N ASP A 214 -26.53 18.77 -17.28
CA ASP A 214 -26.29 17.58 -16.43
C ASP A 214 -24.91 17.58 -15.75
N GLY A 215 -24.01 18.50 -16.11
CA GLY A 215 -22.70 18.66 -15.51
C GLY A 215 -22.06 19.98 -15.86
N GLN A 216 -20.90 20.26 -15.26
CA GLN A 216 -20.12 21.47 -15.55
C GLN A 216 -18.64 21.13 -15.69
N ILE A 217 -17.97 21.84 -16.61
CA ILE A 217 -16.51 21.79 -16.76
C ILE A 217 -15.91 23.18 -16.73
N LEU A 218 -14.77 23.33 -16.04
CA LEU A 218 -13.95 24.53 -16.08
C LEU A 218 -12.49 24.16 -16.36
N VAL A 219 -11.78 25.09 -16.99
CA VAL A 219 -10.32 25.04 -17.07
C VAL A 219 -9.75 25.30 -15.68
N VAL A 220 -8.97 24.36 -15.14
CA VAL A 220 -8.51 24.42 -13.75
C VAL A 220 -7.69 25.69 -13.46
N ASP A 221 -6.79 26.06 -14.36
CA ASP A 221 -5.91 27.23 -14.20
C ASP A 221 -6.72 28.54 -14.11
N ASP A 222 -7.81 28.65 -14.88
CA ASP A 222 -8.72 29.80 -14.82
C ASP A 222 -9.52 29.81 -13.52
N MET A 223 -10.00 28.63 -13.09
CA MET A 223 -10.78 28.45 -11.86
C MET A 223 -9.96 28.75 -10.59
N LEU A 224 -8.70 28.30 -10.54
CA LEU A 224 -7.77 28.55 -9.44
C LEU A 224 -7.09 29.92 -9.52
N GLY A 225 -7.26 30.62 -10.65
CA GLY A 225 -6.74 31.97 -10.85
C GLY A 225 -5.21 32.01 -10.94
N LEU A 226 -4.60 31.05 -11.65
CA LEU A 226 -3.16 31.04 -11.93
C LEU A 226 -2.79 32.15 -12.93
N PHE A 227 -3.61 32.36 -13.97
CA PHE A 227 -3.42 33.45 -14.93
C PHE A 227 -4.16 34.72 -14.49
N THR A 228 -3.44 35.85 -14.45
CA THR A 228 -4.00 37.15 -14.01
C THR A 228 -4.44 38.04 -15.17
N ALA A 229 -3.89 37.85 -16.37
CA ALA A 229 -4.07 38.77 -17.52
C ALA A 229 -5.40 38.61 -18.27
N PHE A 230 -6.00 37.43 -18.29
CA PHE A 230 -7.26 37.16 -18.99
C PHE A 230 -8.21 36.35 -18.10
N LYS A 231 -9.50 36.71 -18.11
CA LYS A 231 -10.57 35.98 -17.41
C LYS A 231 -11.76 35.85 -18.36
N PRO A 232 -12.13 34.65 -18.80
CA PRO A 232 -13.38 34.47 -19.52
C PRO A 232 -14.57 34.89 -18.62
N LYS A 233 -15.53 35.64 -19.18
CA LYS A 233 -16.62 36.25 -18.40
C LYS A 233 -17.43 35.24 -17.58
N PHE A 234 -17.55 34.00 -18.05
CA PHE A 234 -18.33 32.94 -17.41
C PHE A 234 -17.59 32.21 -16.29
N VAL A 235 -16.27 32.39 -16.12
CA VAL A 235 -15.50 31.66 -15.12
C VAL A 235 -15.67 32.28 -13.73
N LYS A 236 -16.06 31.47 -12.75
CA LYS A 236 -15.94 31.79 -11.32
C LYS A 236 -14.56 31.37 -10.84
N ARG A 237 -13.84 32.28 -10.18
CA ARG A 237 -12.58 31.95 -9.48
C ARG A 237 -12.90 31.44 -8.09
N PHE A 238 -12.34 30.29 -7.75
CA PHE A 238 -12.42 29.69 -6.42
C PHE A 238 -11.14 29.92 -5.61
N ALA A 239 -10.05 30.33 -6.28
CA ALA A 239 -8.80 30.76 -5.65
C ALA A 239 -8.13 31.88 -6.47
N HIS A 240 -7.02 32.41 -5.93
CA HIS A 240 -6.18 33.43 -6.54
C HIS A 240 -4.71 33.03 -6.49
N LEU A 241 -4.39 31.83 -6.96
CA LEU A 241 -3.05 31.24 -6.83
C LEU A 241 -1.96 32.08 -7.49
N GLY A 242 -2.25 32.74 -8.61
CA GLY A 242 -1.27 33.61 -9.27
C GLY A 242 -0.76 34.74 -8.38
N ARG A 243 -1.62 35.36 -7.56
CA ARG A 243 -1.22 36.41 -6.61
C ARG A 243 -0.38 35.86 -5.46
N GLN A 244 -0.74 34.67 -4.96
CA GLN A 244 0.01 34.01 -3.90
C GLN A 244 1.39 33.58 -4.38
N ALA A 245 1.47 33.06 -5.61
CA ALA A 245 2.73 32.71 -6.25
C ALA A 245 3.60 33.95 -6.46
N GLU A 246 3.06 35.04 -7.00
CA GLU A 246 3.80 36.30 -7.18
C GLU A 246 4.36 36.83 -5.85
N ALA A 247 3.56 36.84 -4.79
CA ALA A 247 4.01 37.26 -3.46
C ALA A 247 5.11 36.33 -2.90
N ALA A 248 4.97 35.01 -3.05
CA ALA A 248 5.98 34.05 -2.60
C ALA A 248 7.28 34.17 -3.40
N ILE A 249 7.20 34.38 -4.72
CA ILE A 249 8.35 34.61 -5.60
C ILE A 249 9.06 35.92 -5.21
N ALA A 250 8.30 36.98 -4.93
CA ALA A 250 8.86 38.26 -4.48
C ALA A 250 9.59 38.09 -3.13
N ALA A 251 8.98 37.41 -2.16
CA ALA A 251 9.60 37.13 -0.87
C ALA A 251 10.90 36.30 -1.02
N TYR A 252 10.86 35.24 -1.83
CA TYR A 252 12.05 34.44 -2.16
C TYR A 252 13.15 35.30 -2.80
N ALA A 253 12.80 36.14 -3.77
CA ALA A 253 13.76 37.03 -4.43
C ALA A 253 14.40 38.02 -3.45
N GLU A 254 13.61 38.59 -2.53
CA GLU A 254 14.12 39.46 -1.46
C GLU A 254 15.07 38.70 -0.52
N GLU A 255 14.69 37.51 -0.05
CA GLU A 255 15.55 36.71 0.84
C GLU A 255 16.87 36.30 0.16
N VAL A 256 16.85 35.97 -1.14
CA VAL A 256 18.06 35.66 -1.91
C VAL A 256 18.94 36.90 -2.09
N ARG A 257 18.35 38.05 -2.46
CA ARG A 257 19.10 39.32 -2.61
C ARG A 257 19.73 39.77 -1.29
N ALA A 258 19.01 39.59 -0.18
CA ALA A 258 19.50 39.88 1.16
C ALA A 258 20.48 38.82 1.70
N ARG A 259 20.67 37.70 0.98
CA ARG A 259 21.42 36.51 1.43
C ARG A 259 20.89 35.92 2.75
N ALA A 260 19.61 36.11 3.03
CA ALA A 260 18.91 35.43 4.12
C ALA A 260 18.57 33.97 3.75
N PHE A 261 18.40 33.69 2.45
CA PHE A 261 18.22 32.35 1.91
C PHE A 261 19.37 31.95 0.96
N PRO A 262 19.86 30.70 1.01
CA PRO A 262 19.52 29.67 2.00
C PRO A 262 20.09 30.01 3.38
N ALA A 263 19.28 29.81 4.43
CA ALA A 263 19.74 29.87 5.81
C ALA A 263 20.59 28.63 6.14
N ALA A 264 21.28 28.62 7.30
CA ALA A 264 22.11 27.50 7.73
C ALA A 264 21.38 26.13 7.72
N LYS A 265 20.07 26.11 7.99
CA LYS A 265 19.24 24.89 7.96
C LYS A 265 18.87 24.39 6.56
N HIS A 266 19.08 25.22 5.53
CA HIS A 266 18.78 24.90 4.12
C HIS A 266 20.05 24.56 3.32
N VAL A 267 21.22 24.60 3.95
CA VAL A 267 22.50 24.25 3.32
C VAL A 267 23.03 22.95 3.90
N PHE A 268 23.70 22.17 3.05
CA PHE A 268 24.41 20.96 3.46
C PHE A 268 25.85 21.34 3.84
N ALA A 269 26.39 20.74 4.89
CA ALA A 269 27.76 20.97 5.31
C ALA A 269 28.79 20.35 4.34
N ASP A 270 29.96 20.99 4.17
CA ASP A 270 31.05 20.54 3.28
C ASP A 270 31.55 19.13 3.60
N THR A 271 31.45 18.77 4.87
CA THR A 271 31.59 17.40 5.35
C THR A 271 30.23 16.95 5.83
N LEU A 272 29.77 15.77 5.38
CA LEU A 272 28.73 15.04 6.09
C LEU A 272 29.16 15.03 7.56
N ALA A 273 28.47 15.80 8.40
CA ALA A 273 28.57 15.60 9.84
C ALA A 273 28.36 14.10 10.04
N ALA A 274 29.30 13.43 10.71
CA ALA A 274 29.15 12.02 11.03
C ALA A 274 27.72 11.86 11.54
N LYS A 275 26.89 11.11 10.80
CA LYS A 275 25.49 10.89 11.18
C LYS A 275 25.53 10.60 12.66
N THR A 276 24.87 11.42 13.48
CA THR A 276 24.50 10.98 14.81
C THR A 276 23.85 9.62 14.56
N PRO A 277 24.41 8.51 15.09
CA PRO A 277 23.95 7.18 14.74
C PRO A 277 22.44 7.18 14.89
N SER A 278 21.72 6.89 13.79
CA SER A 278 20.26 6.89 13.85
C SER A 278 19.89 5.87 14.92
N ASP A 279 19.01 6.27 15.83
CA ASP A 279 18.60 5.41 16.92
C ASP A 279 17.53 4.40 16.45
N GLY A 280 17.28 4.35 15.13
CA GLY A 280 16.40 3.43 14.43
C GLY A 280 14.91 3.79 14.54
N SER A 281 14.55 4.77 15.37
CA SER A 281 13.16 5.13 15.66
C SER A 281 12.40 5.64 14.44
N GLU A 282 13.09 6.23 13.47
CA GLU A 282 12.51 6.72 12.21
C GLU A 282 11.96 5.61 11.31
N LYS A 283 12.33 4.35 11.58
CA LYS A 283 11.88 3.17 10.82
C LYS A 283 10.68 2.46 11.47
N ILE A 284 10.14 3.01 12.56
CA ILE A 284 8.95 2.47 13.23
C ILE A 284 7.70 2.79 12.40
N ILE A 285 6.96 1.75 12.05
CA ILE A 285 5.69 1.81 11.33
C ILE A 285 4.60 1.24 12.24
N ARG A 286 3.51 1.98 12.43
CA ARG A 286 2.41 1.56 13.32
C ARG A 286 1.17 1.08 12.59
N THR A 287 0.92 1.60 11.38
CA THR A 287 -0.32 1.27 10.65
C THR A 287 -0.06 0.22 9.59
N LEU A 288 -1.06 -0.64 9.36
CA LEU A 288 -1.01 -1.62 8.28
C LEU A 288 -0.97 -0.94 6.90
N ALA A 289 -1.58 0.25 6.77
CA ALA A 289 -1.60 1.01 5.53
C ALA A 289 -0.20 1.43 5.09
N ASP A 290 0.60 1.95 6.02
CA ASP A 290 1.98 2.39 5.78
C ASP A 290 2.90 1.21 5.48
N LEU A 291 2.77 0.10 6.23
CA LEU A 291 3.51 -1.13 5.96
C LEU A 291 3.25 -1.62 4.54
N ARG A 292 1.98 -1.66 4.13
CA ARG A 292 1.60 -2.10 2.78
C ARG A 292 2.04 -1.11 1.70
N ALA A 293 2.16 0.18 1.98
CA ALA A 293 2.69 1.14 1.02
C ALA A 293 4.14 0.81 0.66
N LEU A 294 4.96 0.45 1.66
CA LEU A 294 6.34 0.02 1.47
C LEU A 294 6.43 -1.34 0.78
N THR A 295 5.75 -2.37 1.29
CA THR A 295 5.88 -3.73 0.76
C THR A 295 5.33 -3.86 -0.66
N ARG A 296 4.30 -3.09 -1.05
CA ARG A 296 3.87 -3.00 -2.46
C ARG A 296 4.92 -2.39 -3.39
N GLY A 297 5.78 -1.51 -2.88
CA GLY A 297 6.92 -1.00 -3.63
C GLY A 297 7.94 -2.11 -3.88
N TRP A 298 8.36 -2.79 -2.81
CA TRP A 298 9.34 -3.88 -2.84
C TRP A 298 8.90 -5.05 -3.72
N ARG A 299 7.64 -5.50 -3.59
CA ARG A 299 7.11 -6.57 -4.45
C ARG A 299 7.04 -6.19 -5.92
N ARG A 300 6.73 -4.93 -6.25
CA ARG A 300 6.76 -4.45 -7.65
C ARG A 300 8.17 -4.40 -8.22
N ALA A 301 9.18 -4.22 -7.37
CA ALA A 301 10.58 -4.27 -7.75
C ALA A 301 11.14 -5.70 -7.80
N GLY A 302 10.36 -6.72 -7.41
CA GLY A 302 10.81 -8.11 -7.35
C GLY A 302 11.79 -8.40 -6.22
N GLU A 303 11.81 -7.56 -5.18
CA GLU A 303 12.69 -7.72 -4.01
C GLU A 303 12.16 -8.81 -3.06
N VAL A 304 13.07 -9.63 -2.50
CA VAL A 304 12.76 -10.65 -1.50
C VAL A 304 12.62 -10.03 -0.11
N ILE A 305 11.48 -10.25 0.53
CA ILE A 305 11.13 -9.69 1.84
C ILE A 305 11.25 -10.76 2.93
N GLY A 306 12.18 -10.54 3.87
CA GLY A 306 12.31 -11.33 5.09
C GLY A 306 11.55 -10.70 6.26
N VAL A 307 10.87 -11.51 7.07
CA VAL A 307 10.26 -11.10 8.34
C VAL A 307 10.86 -11.82 9.54
N VAL A 308 11.11 -11.08 10.62
CA VAL A 308 11.49 -11.62 11.93
C VAL A 308 10.39 -11.26 12.94
N PRO A 309 9.44 -12.17 13.22
CA PRO A 309 8.37 -11.91 14.17
C PRO A 309 8.87 -11.92 15.62
N THR A 310 8.64 -10.84 16.38
CA THR A 310 9.04 -10.76 17.80
C THR A 310 7.96 -10.11 18.66
N MET A 311 8.10 -10.25 19.98
CA MET A 311 7.28 -9.52 20.96
C MET A 311 8.00 -8.28 21.54
N GLY A 312 9.16 -7.90 21.03
CA GLY A 312 10.03 -6.87 21.63
C GLY A 312 10.92 -7.42 22.75
N ALA A 313 11.56 -6.52 23.51
CA ALA A 313 12.60 -6.84 24.50
C ALA A 313 13.75 -7.64 23.86
N LEU A 314 14.30 -7.09 22.78
CA LEU A 314 15.24 -7.77 21.91
C LEU A 314 16.57 -8.06 22.62
N HIS A 315 17.15 -9.21 22.27
CA HIS A 315 18.42 -9.72 22.79
C HIS A 315 19.21 -10.40 21.66
N ALA A 316 20.44 -10.84 21.90
CA ALA A 316 21.31 -11.36 20.84
C ALA A 316 20.71 -12.54 20.04
N GLY A 317 19.89 -13.40 20.68
CA GLY A 317 19.10 -14.41 19.97
C GLY A 317 18.10 -13.87 18.94
N HIS A 318 17.46 -12.72 19.17
CA HIS A 318 16.62 -12.07 18.15
C HIS A 318 17.50 -11.42 17.07
N LEU A 319 18.57 -10.75 17.48
CA LEU A 319 19.49 -10.08 16.56
C LEU A 319 20.18 -11.06 15.60
N SER A 320 20.39 -12.32 15.99
CA SER A 320 20.89 -13.34 15.08
C SER A 320 19.88 -13.73 14.00
N LEU A 321 18.57 -13.71 14.29
CA LEU A 321 17.53 -13.92 13.27
C LEU A 321 17.55 -12.78 12.25
N VAL A 322 17.68 -11.54 12.72
CA VAL A 322 17.80 -10.37 11.85
C VAL A 322 19.03 -10.46 10.97
N LYS A 323 20.18 -10.87 11.51
CA LYS A 323 21.41 -11.08 10.73
C LYS A 323 21.24 -12.15 9.66
N ALA A 324 20.59 -13.26 9.98
CA ALA A 324 20.28 -14.32 9.00
C ALA A 324 19.37 -13.77 7.88
N ALA A 325 18.33 -13.02 8.24
CA ALA A 325 17.45 -12.39 7.26
C ALA A 325 18.19 -11.39 6.35
N LYS A 326 19.05 -10.53 6.91
CA LYS A 326 19.83 -9.55 6.13
C LYS A 326 20.85 -10.18 5.18
N ALA A 327 21.27 -11.42 5.45
CA ALA A 327 22.19 -12.14 4.58
C ALA A 327 21.51 -12.75 3.33
N GLU A 328 20.19 -12.89 3.38
CA GLU A 328 19.44 -13.70 2.41
C GLU A 328 18.27 -12.98 1.73
N CYS A 329 17.88 -11.80 2.26
CA CYS A 329 16.74 -11.03 1.76
C CYS A 329 17.18 -9.60 1.40
N ASP A 330 16.55 -9.03 0.37
CA ASP A 330 16.78 -7.64 -0.04
C ASP A 330 16.22 -6.65 1.00
N ARG A 331 15.07 -7.00 1.60
CA ARG A 331 14.36 -6.20 2.60
C ARG A 331 14.09 -7.02 3.84
N VAL A 332 14.31 -6.44 5.02
CA VAL A 332 14.02 -7.09 6.31
C VAL A 332 13.10 -6.25 7.17
N ILE A 333 12.00 -6.88 7.59
CA ILE A 333 11.01 -6.36 8.52
C ILE A 333 11.16 -7.07 9.85
N VAL A 334 11.28 -6.31 10.94
CA VAL A 334 11.15 -6.87 12.30
C VAL A 334 9.81 -6.45 12.86
N THR A 335 9.00 -7.40 13.34
CA THR A 335 7.75 -7.05 14.01
C THR A 335 7.95 -7.03 15.51
N ILE A 336 7.32 -6.09 16.20
CA ILE A 336 7.27 -6.00 17.66
C ILE A 336 5.81 -5.93 18.05
N PHE A 337 5.26 -7.05 18.49
CA PHE A 337 3.87 -7.11 18.95
C PHE A 337 3.71 -8.12 20.09
N VAL A 338 3.38 -7.61 21.27
CA VAL A 338 3.05 -8.45 22.44
C VAL A 338 1.64 -8.97 22.25
N ASN A 339 1.52 -10.19 21.70
CA ASN A 339 0.23 -10.78 21.35
C ASN A 339 -0.57 -11.20 22.60
N PRO A 340 -1.69 -10.56 22.95
CA PRO A 340 -2.48 -10.94 24.13
C PRO A 340 -3.04 -12.36 24.06
N LYS A 341 -3.34 -12.88 22.86
CA LYS A 341 -3.97 -14.21 22.68
C LYS A 341 -3.05 -15.39 23.01
N GLN A 342 -1.75 -15.18 23.20
CA GLN A 342 -0.78 -16.24 23.51
C GLN A 342 -0.29 -16.23 24.97
N PHE A 343 -0.89 -15.40 25.83
CA PHE A 343 -0.63 -15.36 27.27
C PHE A 343 -1.75 -16.05 28.03
N ASN A 344 -1.38 -16.98 28.92
CA ASN A 344 -2.32 -17.69 29.77
C ASN A 344 -2.50 -16.97 31.12
N ASN A 345 -1.51 -16.16 31.54
CA ASN A 345 -1.56 -15.33 32.74
C ASN A 345 -1.71 -13.85 32.35
N PRO A 346 -2.79 -13.18 32.75
CA PRO A 346 -2.96 -11.74 32.54
C PRO A 346 -1.87 -10.88 33.18
N GLU A 347 -1.30 -11.29 34.31
CA GLU A 347 -0.20 -10.56 34.97
C GLU A 347 1.09 -10.61 34.15
N ASP A 348 1.40 -11.77 33.54
CA ASP A 348 2.56 -11.90 32.64
C ASP A 348 2.43 -11.00 31.41
N LEU A 349 1.20 -10.83 30.89
CA LEU A 349 0.92 -9.92 29.78
C LEU A 349 1.09 -8.46 30.19
N ALA A 350 0.60 -8.09 31.38
CA ALA A 350 0.70 -6.73 31.91
C ALA A 350 2.15 -6.34 32.21
N ASN A 351 2.95 -7.30 32.72
CA ASN A 351 4.34 -7.09 33.10
C ASN A 351 5.34 -7.31 31.95
N TYR A 352 4.88 -7.70 30.75
CA TYR A 352 5.77 -7.93 29.61
C TYR A 352 6.46 -6.61 29.19
N PRO A 353 7.80 -6.56 29.08
CA PRO A 353 8.51 -5.31 28.77
C PRO A 353 8.12 -4.76 27.40
N ARG A 354 7.81 -3.45 27.35
CA ARG A 354 7.52 -2.73 26.11
C ARG A 354 8.63 -1.72 25.83
N THR A 355 9.58 -2.12 25.00
CA THR A 355 10.86 -1.45 24.82
C THR A 355 11.11 -1.01 23.38
N GLU A 356 10.06 -0.65 22.64
CA GLU A 356 10.12 -0.38 21.19
C GLU A 356 11.26 0.58 20.77
N LEU A 357 11.53 1.65 21.53
CA LEU A 357 12.62 2.59 21.24
C LEU A 357 14.01 2.01 21.53
N GLU A 358 14.15 1.19 22.56
CA GLU A 358 15.40 0.48 22.86
C GLU A 358 15.65 -0.63 21.83
N ASP A 359 14.59 -1.31 21.43
CA ASP A 359 14.62 -2.35 20.40
C ASP A 359 15.01 -1.74 19.04
N ALA A 360 14.47 -0.58 18.68
CA ALA A 360 14.89 0.17 17.50
C ALA A 360 16.39 0.51 17.52
N ARG A 361 16.92 0.93 18.67
CA ARG A 361 18.37 1.19 18.85
C ARG A 361 19.22 -0.06 18.65
N LYS A 362 18.77 -1.22 19.12
CA LYS A 362 19.45 -2.50 18.92
C LYS A 362 19.42 -2.94 17.45
N LEU A 363 18.36 -2.58 16.72
CA LEU A 363 18.17 -2.93 15.31
C LEU A 363 18.88 -1.96 14.34
N ALA A 364 19.09 -0.70 14.73
CA ALA A 364 19.68 0.32 13.86
C ALA A 364 21.04 -0.10 13.25
N PRO A 365 22.00 -0.67 14.02
CA PRO A 365 23.28 -1.13 13.47
C PRO A 365 23.15 -2.28 12.47
N LEU A 366 22.04 -3.02 12.50
CA LEU A 366 21.79 -4.16 11.60
C LEU A 366 21.15 -3.74 10.27
N GLY A 367 20.76 -2.47 10.12
CA GLY A 367 20.23 -1.95 8.86
C GLY A 367 18.90 -2.58 8.45
N VAL A 368 18.01 -2.85 9.41
CA VAL A 368 16.62 -3.28 9.11
C VAL A 368 15.90 -2.24 8.27
N ASP A 369 15.03 -2.68 7.37
CA ASP A 369 14.33 -1.80 6.43
C ASP A 369 13.04 -1.23 7.03
N ALA A 370 12.38 -1.99 7.91
CA ALA A 370 11.19 -1.57 8.64
C ALA A 370 11.08 -2.24 10.02
N ILE A 371 10.59 -1.48 11.01
CA ILE A 371 10.20 -2.00 12.33
C ILE A 371 8.69 -1.84 12.45
N TYR A 372 7.94 -2.93 12.32
CA TYR A 372 6.49 -2.89 12.36
C TYR A 372 5.97 -3.13 13.78
N VAL A 373 5.39 -2.09 14.37
CA VAL A 373 4.87 -2.06 15.74
C VAL A 373 3.37 -1.76 15.69
N PRO A 374 2.55 -2.73 15.26
CA PRO A 374 1.12 -2.50 15.07
C PRO A 374 0.42 -2.19 16.37
N ASP A 375 -0.50 -1.22 16.32
CA ASP A 375 -1.46 -1.02 17.40
C ASP A 375 -2.39 -2.24 17.52
N GLY A 376 -2.96 -2.44 18.71
CA GLY A 376 -3.75 -3.63 19.02
C GLY A 376 -4.94 -3.84 18.08
N ASP A 377 -5.56 -2.77 17.61
CA ASP A 377 -6.69 -2.76 16.66
C ASP A 377 -6.28 -3.09 15.22
N GLN A 378 -5.02 -2.80 14.84
CA GLN A 378 -4.45 -3.22 13.55
C GLN A 378 -4.28 -4.74 13.48
N MET A 379 -4.05 -5.38 14.63
CA MET A 379 -4.03 -6.83 14.75
C MET A 379 -5.43 -7.38 14.98
N TYR A 380 -6.15 -6.92 15.98
CA TYR A 380 -7.45 -7.43 16.39
C TYR A 380 -8.49 -6.31 16.40
N PRO A 381 -9.09 -5.97 15.24
CA PRO A 381 -10.13 -4.95 15.17
C PRO A 381 -11.38 -5.36 15.95
N GLU A 382 -12.28 -4.41 16.20
CA GLU A 382 -13.56 -4.66 16.84
C GLU A 382 -14.32 -5.78 16.10
N GLY A 383 -14.82 -6.76 16.86
CA GLY A 383 -15.52 -7.92 16.30
C GLY A 383 -14.62 -9.02 15.71
N PHE A 384 -13.30 -8.98 15.92
CA PHE A 384 -12.39 -10.04 15.46
C PHE A 384 -12.77 -11.41 16.05
N ALA A 385 -13.21 -12.34 15.19
CA ALA A 385 -13.80 -13.63 15.60
C ALA A 385 -13.09 -14.86 15.01
N THR A 386 -11.93 -14.69 14.35
CA THR A 386 -11.22 -15.77 13.66
C THR A 386 -10.06 -16.31 14.51
N SER A 387 -9.88 -17.63 14.52
CA SER A 387 -8.72 -18.31 15.11
C SER A 387 -8.16 -19.37 14.16
N VAL A 388 -6.86 -19.59 14.23
CA VAL A 388 -6.15 -20.68 13.53
C VAL A 388 -5.64 -21.64 14.59
N ALA A 389 -5.96 -22.92 14.46
CA ALA A 389 -5.53 -23.98 15.37
C ALA A 389 -4.82 -25.09 14.58
N VAL A 390 -3.76 -25.66 15.18
CA VAL A 390 -2.98 -26.75 14.59
C VAL A 390 -3.04 -27.94 15.55
N THR A 391 -3.70 -29.03 15.14
CA THR A 391 -3.88 -30.22 15.96
C THR A 391 -2.67 -31.18 15.85
N GLY A 392 -2.51 -32.08 16.83
CA GLY A 392 -1.47 -33.12 16.83
C GLY A 392 -0.08 -32.64 17.27
N LEU A 393 0.29 -31.38 16.99
CA LEU A 393 1.55 -30.78 17.44
C LEU A 393 1.42 -30.02 18.77
N THR A 394 0.20 -29.62 19.14
CA THR A 394 -0.08 -28.73 20.27
C THR A 394 -0.59 -29.46 21.50
N ASP A 395 -0.89 -30.76 21.38
CA ASP A 395 -1.38 -31.61 22.47
C ASP A 395 -0.26 -32.15 23.38
N VAL A 396 0.99 -31.77 23.12
CA VAL A 396 2.20 -32.27 23.80
C VAL A 396 3.12 -31.12 24.26
N LEU A 397 4.17 -31.45 25.04
CA LEU A 397 5.21 -30.51 25.47
C LEU A 397 4.63 -29.21 26.07
N CYS A 398 5.03 -28.02 25.56
CA CYS A 398 4.53 -26.74 26.06
C CYS A 398 3.03 -26.56 25.81
N GLY A 399 2.46 -27.21 24.81
CA GLY A 399 1.05 -27.02 24.44
C GLY A 399 0.12 -27.70 25.43
N ALA A 400 0.46 -28.91 25.89
CA ALA A 400 -0.26 -29.61 26.96
C ALA A 400 -0.34 -28.80 28.26
N HIS A 401 0.68 -27.98 28.54
CA HIS A 401 0.77 -27.16 29.76
C HIS A 401 0.31 -25.71 29.55
N ARG A 402 0.00 -25.31 28.29
CA ARG A 402 -0.41 -23.95 27.95
C ARG A 402 -1.59 -23.97 26.96
N PRO A 403 -2.81 -24.34 27.43
CA PRO A 403 -3.99 -24.38 26.58
C PRO A 403 -4.21 -23.05 25.84
N GLY A 404 -4.52 -23.10 24.55
CA GLY A 404 -4.77 -21.93 23.69
C GLY A 404 -3.52 -21.14 23.27
N HIS A 405 -2.34 -21.40 23.84
CA HIS A 405 -1.12 -20.65 23.52
C HIS A 405 -0.77 -20.72 22.03
N PHE A 406 -0.73 -21.94 21.47
CA PHE A 406 -0.35 -22.13 20.07
C PHE A 406 -1.43 -21.70 19.08
N ASP A 407 -2.71 -21.70 19.47
CA ASP A 407 -3.78 -21.11 18.65
C ASP A 407 -3.59 -19.59 18.56
N GLY A 408 -3.22 -18.96 19.69
CA GLY A 408 -2.81 -17.56 19.73
C GLY A 408 -1.62 -17.26 18.82
N VAL A 409 -0.59 -18.11 18.85
CA VAL A 409 0.60 -18.00 17.99
C VAL A 409 0.25 -18.18 16.50
N ALA A 410 -0.45 -19.25 16.14
CA ALA A 410 -0.82 -19.53 14.75
C ALA A 410 -1.72 -18.40 14.18
N THR A 411 -2.65 -17.89 14.99
CA THR A 411 -3.52 -16.77 14.60
C THR A 411 -2.72 -15.49 14.36
N VAL A 412 -1.78 -15.13 15.24
CA VAL A 412 -1.01 -13.89 15.06
C VAL A 412 0.00 -14.00 13.93
N VAL A 413 0.68 -15.15 13.80
CA VAL A 413 1.72 -15.37 12.78
C VAL A 413 1.12 -15.41 11.38
N SER A 414 -0.01 -16.10 11.16
CA SER A 414 -0.72 -16.10 9.88
C SER A 414 -1.11 -14.68 9.44
N LYS A 415 -1.58 -13.85 10.37
CA LYS A 415 -1.85 -12.44 10.10
C LYS A 415 -0.60 -11.66 9.75
N LEU A 416 0.49 -11.82 10.52
CA LEU A 416 1.74 -11.12 10.25
C LEU A 416 2.28 -11.46 8.86
N PHE A 417 2.24 -12.74 8.45
CA PHE A 417 2.62 -13.15 7.09
C PHE A 417 1.81 -12.42 6.02
N GLY A 418 0.48 -12.37 6.17
CA GLY A 418 -0.39 -11.63 5.24
C GLY A 418 -0.19 -10.11 5.28
N GLN A 419 0.16 -9.54 6.44
CA GLN A 419 0.38 -8.10 6.60
C GLN A 419 1.71 -7.65 6.01
N THR A 420 2.78 -8.41 6.23
CA THR A 420 4.12 -8.11 5.69
C THR A 420 4.26 -8.50 4.22
N SER A 421 3.47 -9.47 3.74
CA SER A 421 3.67 -10.07 2.42
C SER A 421 5.11 -10.57 2.23
N ALA A 422 5.67 -11.16 3.29
CA ALA A 422 7.04 -11.63 3.31
C ALA A 422 7.17 -12.98 2.60
N ASP A 423 8.29 -13.17 1.90
CA ASP A 423 8.64 -14.41 1.20
C ASP A 423 9.36 -15.38 2.15
N ARG A 424 10.03 -14.86 3.19
CA ARG A 424 10.77 -15.66 4.18
C ARG A 424 10.46 -15.21 5.60
N ALA A 425 10.30 -16.15 6.53
CA ALA A 425 10.14 -15.86 7.95
C ALA A 425 11.16 -16.61 8.81
N TYR A 426 11.82 -15.88 9.72
CA TYR A 426 12.92 -16.39 10.53
C TYR A 426 12.50 -16.61 11.98
N PHE A 427 12.68 -17.82 12.49
CA PHE A 427 12.33 -18.22 13.85
C PHE A 427 13.49 -18.94 14.53
N GLY A 428 13.65 -18.75 15.84
CA GLY A 428 14.67 -19.43 16.62
C GLY A 428 14.34 -20.91 16.87
N ARG A 429 15.31 -21.81 16.70
CA ARG A 429 15.19 -23.24 17.03
C ARG A 429 15.05 -23.52 18.52
N LYS A 430 15.24 -22.51 19.38
CA LYS A 430 14.96 -22.61 20.82
C LYS A 430 13.51 -23.02 21.07
N ASP A 431 12.58 -22.39 20.36
CA ASP A 431 11.15 -22.65 20.43
C ASP A 431 10.76 -23.65 19.32
N TRP A 432 11.37 -24.83 19.32
CA TRP A 432 11.25 -25.79 18.23
C TRP A 432 9.81 -26.25 17.98
N GLN A 433 9.01 -26.48 19.03
CA GLN A 433 7.58 -26.80 18.88
C GLN A 433 6.82 -25.67 18.16
N GLN A 434 7.11 -24.41 18.49
CA GLN A 434 6.54 -23.26 17.79
C GLN A 434 6.94 -23.26 16.31
N LEU A 435 8.22 -23.52 16.00
CA LEU A 435 8.71 -23.61 14.63
C LEU A 435 7.95 -24.68 13.83
N GLN A 436 7.68 -25.86 14.41
CA GLN A 436 6.91 -26.92 13.75
C GLN A 436 5.44 -26.55 13.58
N VAL A 437 4.81 -25.91 14.57
CA VAL A 437 3.44 -25.39 14.46
C VAL A 437 3.33 -24.38 13.32
N VAL A 438 4.26 -23.42 13.23
CA VAL A 438 4.27 -22.41 12.17
C VAL A 438 4.52 -23.03 10.80
N ARG A 439 5.43 -24.01 10.68
CA ARG A 439 5.67 -24.76 9.44
C ARG A 439 4.43 -25.51 8.97
N ARG A 440 3.78 -26.24 9.89
CA ARG A 440 2.54 -26.97 9.60
C ARG A 440 1.44 -26.02 9.16
N MET A 441 1.25 -24.93 9.88
CA MET A 441 0.27 -23.90 9.57
C MET A 441 0.49 -23.28 8.18
N ALA A 442 1.71 -22.85 7.87
CA ALA A 442 2.02 -22.24 6.57
C ALA A 442 1.76 -23.20 5.42
N ARG A 443 2.19 -24.46 5.56
CA ARG A 443 1.94 -25.52 4.59
C ARG A 443 0.45 -25.81 4.42
N ASP A 444 -0.29 -26.01 5.52
CA ASP A 444 -1.68 -26.46 5.49
C ASP A 444 -2.65 -25.40 5.01
N LEU A 445 -2.26 -24.12 5.09
CA LEU A 445 -3.05 -22.98 4.63
C LEU A 445 -2.54 -22.40 3.30
N ASP A 446 -1.65 -23.11 2.61
CA ASP A 446 -1.04 -22.69 1.34
C ASP A 446 -0.47 -21.25 1.39
N ILE A 447 0.13 -20.88 2.52
CA ILE A 447 0.76 -19.57 2.68
C ILE A 447 2.09 -19.62 1.94
N ASP A 448 2.21 -18.79 0.90
CA ASP A 448 3.40 -18.64 0.07
C ASP A 448 4.53 -17.94 0.86
N ILE A 449 5.16 -18.68 1.76
CA ILE A 449 6.26 -18.22 2.62
C ILE A 449 7.17 -19.37 3.04
N GLU A 450 8.48 -19.14 3.00
CA GLU A 450 9.49 -20.08 3.48
C GLU A 450 9.80 -19.86 4.98
N ILE A 451 9.71 -20.93 5.78
CA ILE A 451 9.93 -20.85 7.24
C ILE A 451 11.33 -21.35 7.63
N ILE A 452 12.19 -20.41 7.99
CA ILE A 452 13.61 -20.64 8.27
C ILE A 452 13.85 -20.74 9.78
N GLY A 453 14.37 -21.89 10.22
CA GLY A 453 14.75 -22.13 11.60
C GLY A 453 16.22 -21.82 11.86
N CYS A 454 16.51 -20.78 12.64
CA CYS A 454 17.87 -20.34 12.98
C CYS A 454 18.39 -21.03 14.26
N PRO A 455 19.70 -21.31 14.38
CA PRO A 455 20.30 -21.92 15.57
C PRO A 455 19.95 -21.19 16.88
N THR A 456 19.82 -21.96 17.97
CA THR A 456 19.66 -21.39 19.32
C THR A 456 20.95 -20.68 19.72
N VAL A 457 20.87 -19.37 19.96
CA VAL A 457 21.97 -18.61 20.56
C VAL A 457 22.03 -18.93 22.06
N ARG A 458 23.24 -19.14 22.56
CA ARG A 458 23.53 -19.45 23.96
C ARG A 458 24.41 -18.38 24.57
N GLU A 459 24.31 -18.21 25.88
CA GLU A 459 25.25 -17.44 26.69
C GLU A 459 26.59 -18.18 26.79
N ASP A 460 27.65 -17.51 27.27
CA ASP A 460 29.01 -18.07 27.30
C ASP A 460 29.12 -19.36 28.12
N ASP A 461 28.23 -19.54 29.10
CA ASP A 461 28.13 -20.73 29.93
C ASP A 461 27.23 -21.83 29.35
N GLY A 462 26.69 -21.63 28.15
CA GLY A 462 25.87 -22.61 27.42
C GLY A 462 24.37 -22.52 27.65
N LEU A 463 23.89 -21.63 28.54
CA LEU A 463 22.45 -21.41 28.75
C LEU A 463 21.79 -20.88 27.47
N ALA A 464 20.66 -21.45 27.06
CA ALA A 464 19.89 -20.91 25.94
C ALA A 464 19.39 -19.49 26.24
N MET A 465 19.65 -18.54 25.35
CA MET A 465 19.28 -17.14 25.57
C MET A 465 17.75 -16.96 25.64
N SER A 466 17.32 -16.20 26.64
CA SER A 466 15.90 -15.91 26.90
C SER A 466 15.76 -14.57 27.60
N SER A 467 14.75 -13.77 27.25
CA SER A 467 14.37 -12.59 28.05
C SER A 467 14.05 -12.94 29.50
N ARG A 468 13.55 -14.17 29.74
CA ARG A 468 13.25 -14.69 31.09
C ARG A 468 14.48 -14.96 31.95
N ASN A 469 15.68 -15.06 31.37
CA ASN A 469 16.91 -15.30 32.15
C ASN A 469 17.17 -14.13 33.12
N LEU A 470 16.71 -12.92 32.76
CA LEU A 470 16.82 -11.71 33.59
C LEU A 470 15.93 -11.75 34.85
N LEU A 471 14.94 -12.65 34.91
CA LEU A 471 14.07 -12.80 36.07
C LEU A 471 14.70 -13.71 37.16
N LEU A 472 15.79 -14.40 36.84
CA LEU A 472 16.50 -15.24 37.80
C LEU A 472 17.43 -14.37 38.67
N PRO A 473 17.34 -14.45 40.01
CA PRO A 473 18.36 -13.88 40.88
C PRO A 473 19.74 -14.44 40.54
N GLU A 474 20.79 -13.62 40.62
CA GLU A 474 22.16 -13.98 40.20
C GLU A 474 22.65 -15.31 40.78
N ALA A 475 22.43 -15.52 42.08
CA ALA A 475 22.78 -16.76 42.77
C ALA A 475 22.05 -18.01 42.23
N VAL A 476 20.80 -17.83 41.76
CA VAL A 476 20.00 -18.91 41.17
C VAL A 476 20.35 -19.10 39.69
N ARG A 477 20.61 -18.01 38.97
CA ARG A 477 21.03 -18.03 37.55
C ARG A 477 22.30 -18.84 37.35
N ALA A 478 23.23 -18.85 38.30
CA ALA A 478 24.45 -19.65 38.22
C ALA A 478 24.18 -21.16 37.99
N ALA A 479 23.03 -21.68 38.42
CA ALA A 479 22.65 -23.08 38.21
C ALA A 479 21.93 -23.35 36.88
N ALA A 480 21.39 -22.33 36.21
CA ALA A 480 20.58 -22.47 34.99
C ALA A 480 21.30 -23.22 33.83
N PRO A 481 22.62 -23.04 33.58
CA PRO A 481 23.32 -23.77 32.53
C PRO A 481 23.35 -25.29 32.73
N ARG A 482 23.09 -25.77 33.96
CA ARG A 482 23.04 -27.22 34.23
C ARG A 482 22.00 -27.93 33.38
N LEU A 483 20.88 -27.28 33.04
CA LEU A 483 19.88 -27.84 32.13
C LEU A 483 20.50 -28.18 30.76
N ALA A 484 21.19 -27.21 30.16
CA ALA A 484 21.82 -27.39 28.86
C ALA A 484 22.89 -28.49 28.88
N LYS A 485 23.67 -28.56 29.97
CA LYS A 485 24.72 -29.58 30.17
C LYS A 485 24.15 -30.98 30.32
N VAL A 486 23.13 -31.17 31.16
CA VAL A 486 22.46 -32.48 31.33
C VAL A 486 21.86 -32.95 30.01
N MET A 487 21.20 -32.05 29.27
CA MET A 487 20.63 -32.39 27.96
C MET A 487 21.68 -32.75 26.92
N GLU A 488 22.85 -32.11 26.95
CA GLU A 488 23.97 -32.42 26.07
C GLU A 488 24.56 -33.81 26.37
N GLU A 489 24.83 -34.10 27.65
CA GLU A 489 25.27 -35.41 28.13
C GLU A 489 24.28 -36.52 27.72
N MET A 490 22.97 -36.29 27.92
CA MET A 490 21.93 -37.22 27.50
C MET A 490 21.88 -37.40 25.99
N ALA A 491 21.97 -36.33 25.21
CA ALA A 491 21.92 -36.40 23.75
C ALA A 491 23.08 -37.22 23.16
N GLU A 492 24.25 -37.20 23.80
CA GLU A 492 25.39 -38.05 23.42
C GLU A 492 25.13 -39.52 23.69
N VAL A 493 24.60 -39.86 24.88
CA VAL A 493 24.32 -41.25 25.25
C VAL A 493 23.15 -41.83 24.43
N LEU A 494 22.12 -41.01 24.14
CA LEU A 494 21.01 -41.39 23.25
C LEU A 494 21.47 -41.63 21.82
N ARG A 495 22.45 -40.86 21.31
CA ARG A 495 23.12 -41.13 20.02
C ARG A 495 23.81 -42.49 19.99
N GLY A 496 24.31 -42.94 21.14
CA GLY A 496 24.89 -44.27 21.32
C GLY A 496 23.86 -45.43 21.36
N GLY A 497 22.55 -45.14 21.27
CA GLY A 497 21.49 -46.15 21.21
C GLY A 497 20.86 -46.53 22.56
N ALA A 498 21.20 -45.81 23.63
CA ALA A 498 20.56 -45.96 24.93
C ALA A 498 19.07 -45.61 24.89
N ALA A 499 18.28 -46.18 25.80
CA ALA A 499 16.89 -45.82 25.95
C ALA A 499 16.72 -44.60 26.87
N MET A 500 15.74 -43.76 26.56
CA MET A 500 15.40 -42.57 27.35
C MET A 500 15.08 -42.92 28.81
N ALA A 501 14.35 -44.01 29.02
CA ALA A 501 13.97 -44.50 30.36
C ALA A 501 15.18 -44.79 31.26
N ASP A 502 16.31 -45.21 30.70
CA ASP A 502 17.52 -45.54 31.45
C ASP A 502 18.26 -44.29 31.95
N LEU A 503 18.07 -43.14 31.28
CA LEU A 503 18.80 -41.90 31.55
C LEU A 503 18.01 -40.93 32.44
N LEU A 504 16.67 -41.05 32.43
CA LEU A 504 15.77 -40.13 33.14
C LEU A 504 16.07 -39.98 34.64
N PRO A 505 16.19 -41.06 35.44
CA PRO A 505 16.38 -40.93 36.89
C PRO A 505 17.65 -40.14 37.26
N ALA A 506 18.75 -40.39 36.54
CA ALA A 506 20.02 -39.69 36.78
C ALA A 506 19.96 -38.22 36.35
N ALA A 507 19.29 -37.93 35.23
CA ALA A 507 19.10 -36.56 34.76
C ALA A 507 18.22 -35.74 35.71
N GLU A 508 17.12 -36.31 36.21
CA GLU A 508 16.23 -35.65 37.16
C GLU A 508 16.93 -35.36 38.49
N ALA A 509 17.70 -36.32 39.01
CA ALA A 509 18.52 -36.13 40.21
C ALA A 509 19.53 -34.98 40.02
N ALA A 510 20.24 -34.97 38.89
CA ALA A 510 21.24 -33.95 38.58
C ALA A 510 20.65 -32.53 38.45
N LEU A 511 19.40 -32.40 37.96
CA LEU A 511 18.70 -31.12 37.88
C LEU A 511 18.16 -30.72 39.26
N SER A 512 17.61 -31.65 40.03
CA SER A 512 17.14 -31.40 41.40
C SER A 512 18.27 -30.92 42.32
N GLU A 513 19.44 -31.57 42.26
CA GLU A 513 20.64 -31.15 43.00
C GLU A 513 21.13 -29.75 42.62
N ALA A 514 20.89 -29.33 41.37
CA ALA A 514 21.19 -27.98 40.91
C ALA A 514 20.10 -26.95 41.26
N GLY A 515 19.05 -27.35 41.98
CA GLY A 515 18.00 -26.47 42.49
C GLY A 515 16.80 -26.29 41.55
N PHE A 516 16.66 -27.11 40.51
CA PHE A 516 15.42 -27.15 39.73
C PHE A 516 14.31 -27.78 40.55
N THR A 517 13.23 -27.04 40.78
CA THR A 517 12.16 -27.44 41.72
C THR A 517 11.10 -28.33 41.08
N GLN A 518 10.97 -28.26 39.76
CA GLN A 518 10.01 -29.05 39.00
C GLN A 518 10.52 -29.24 37.58
N ILE A 519 10.54 -30.50 37.12
CA ILE A 519 10.77 -30.85 35.72
C ILE A 519 9.39 -31.14 35.14
N GLU A 520 8.94 -30.28 34.23
CA GLU A 520 7.61 -30.38 33.62
C GLU A 520 7.60 -31.44 32.52
N TYR A 521 8.68 -31.50 31.75
CA TYR A 521 8.99 -32.62 30.86
C TYR A 521 10.48 -32.68 30.56
N LEU A 522 10.96 -33.89 30.31
CA LEU A 522 12.27 -34.19 29.72
C LEU A 522 12.07 -35.38 28.80
N GLU A 523 11.95 -35.13 27.50
CA GLU A 523 11.39 -36.10 26.55
C GLU A 523 12.18 -36.14 25.24
N LEU A 524 12.39 -37.35 24.72
CA LEU A 524 12.90 -37.57 23.36
C LEU A 524 11.72 -37.68 22.40
N ARG A 525 11.70 -36.86 21.35
CA ARG A 525 10.63 -36.86 20.35
C ARG A 525 11.17 -36.75 18.92
N GLU A 526 10.39 -37.21 17.96
CA GLU A 526 10.65 -36.99 16.54
C GLU A 526 10.57 -35.48 16.22
N ALA A 527 11.45 -34.98 15.36
CA ALA A 527 11.67 -33.56 15.17
C ALA A 527 10.53 -32.85 14.41
N SER A 528 9.82 -33.54 13.52
CA SER A 528 8.80 -32.98 12.62
C SER A 528 7.37 -33.09 13.17
N ASP A 529 7.01 -34.20 13.79
CA ASP A 529 5.65 -34.51 14.27
C ASP A 529 5.55 -34.60 15.80
N LEU A 530 6.67 -34.51 16.50
CA LEU A 530 6.76 -34.54 17.96
C LEU A 530 6.24 -35.83 18.58
N THR A 531 6.22 -36.94 17.85
CA THR A 531 5.90 -38.27 18.39
C THR A 531 6.90 -38.66 19.49
N LEU A 532 6.41 -39.23 20.60
CA LEU A 532 7.25 -39.67 21.72
C LEU A 532 8.10 -40.87 21.32
N LEU A 533 9.40 -40.81 21.62
CA LEU A 533 10.37 -41.85 21.31
C LEU A 533 11.03 -42.39 22.58
N GLN A 534 11.33 -43.68 22.59
CA GLN A 534 12.12 -44.32 23.65
C GLN A 534 13.60 -44.43 23.31
N LYS A 535 13.95 -44.39 22.02
CA LYS A 535 15.34 -44.42 21.51
C LYS A 535 15.47 -43.45 20.35
N ALA A 536 16.68 -42.97 20.09
CA ALA A 536 16.94 -42.11 18.94
C ALA A 536 16.62 -42.83 17.63
N ALA A 537 15.79 -42.21 16.80
CA ALA A 537 15.37 -42.73 15.50
C ALA A 537 15.02 -41.56 14.57
N GLY A 538 15.30 -41.71 13.27
CA GLY A 538 15.08 -40.63 12.29
C GLY A 538 15.75 -39.32 12.69
N GLU A 539 15.12 -38.19 12.38
CA GLU A 539 15.48 -36.90 12.98
C GLU A 539 14.82 -36.78 14.36
N SER A 540 15.61 -36.87 15.43
CA SER A 540 15.09 -36.85 16.80
C SER A 540 15.72 -35.76 17.65
N ARG A 541 14.95 -35.26 18.63
CA ARG A 541 15.37 -34.17 19.51
C ARG A 541 14.96 -34.44 20.95
N LEU A 542 15.84 -34.05 21.86
CA LEU A 542 15.59 -34.03 23.30
C LEU A 542 15.02 -32.66 23.67
N PHE A 543 13.91 -32.65 24.41
CA PHE A 543 13.20 -31.45 24.84
C PHE A 543 13.14 -31.40 26.36
N ALA A 544 13.30 -30.22 26.94
CA ALA A 544 13.10 -30.01 28.36
C ALA A 544 12.33 -28.74 28.68
N ALA A 545 11.50 -28.80 29.71
CA ALA A 545 10.99 -27.64 30.43
C ALA A 545 11.13 -27.89 31.93
N ALA A 546 11.75 -26.95 32.63
CA ALA A 546 11.99 -27.07 34.06
C ALA A 546 11.91 -25.70 34.75
N TRP A 547 11.56 -25.71 36.03
CA TRP A 547 11.41 -24.53 36.86
C TRP A 547 12.62 -24.34 37.76
N LEU A 548 13.18 -23.13 37.73
CA LEU A 548 14.32 -22.74 38.55
C LEU A 548 14.04 -21.34 39.11
N GLY A 549 14.07 -21.18 40.44
CA GLY A 549 13.82 -19.89 41.09
C GLY A 549 12.48 -19.24 40.71
N GLY A 550 11.44 -20.02 40.44
CA GLY A 550 10.13 -19.52 39.99
C GLY A 550 10.04 -19.17 38.51
N VAL A 551 11.11 -19.37 37.73
CA VAL A 551 11.15 -19.10 36.28
C VAL A 551 11.12 -20.41 35.50
N ARG A 552 10.19 -20.54 34.55
CA ARG A 552 10.11 -21.69 33.63
C ARG A 552 11.09 -21.52 32.47
N LEU A 553 12.11 -22.37 32.44
CA LEU A 553 13.12 -22.46 31.38
C LEU A 553 12.76 -23.57 30.40
N ILE A 554 13.13 -23.38 29.13
CA ILE A 554 12.99 -24.39 28.07
C ILE A 554 14.29 -24.49 27.28
N ASP A 555 14.61 -25.71 26.83
CA ASP A 555 15.69 -25.94 25.89
C ASP A 555 15.39 -27.20 25.04
N ASN A 556 16.09 -27.34 23.92
CA ASN A 556 16.05 -28.56 23.11
C ASN A 556 17.38 -28.79 22.40
N ARG A 557 17.70 -30.07 22.13
CA ARG A 557 18.93 -30.49 21.45
C ARG A 557 18.64 -31.53 20.36
N PRO A 558 19.27 -31.42 19.18
CA PRO A 558 19.26 -32.52 18.22
C PRO A 558 20.01 -33.72 18.82
N VAL A 559 19.46 -34.92 18.61
CA VAL A 559 20.11 -36.18 18.96
C VAL A 559 20.61 -36.83 17.68
N THR A 560 19.74 -37.03 16.70
CA THR A 560 20.10 -37.52 15.36
C THR A 560 19.61 -36.53 14.30
N GLY A 561 20.23 -36.52 13.13
CA GLY A 561 19.91 -35.60 12.03
C GLY A 561 20.02 -36.26 10.67
#